data_AF-A0AAV8X1G0-F1
#
_entry.id   AF-A0AAV8X1G0-F1
#
_cell.length_a   1.000
_cell.length_b   1.000
_cell.length_c   1.000
_cell.angle_alpha   90.00
_cell.angle_beta   90.00
_cell.angle_gamma   90.00
#
_symmetry.space_group_name_H-M   'P 1'
#
loop_
_entity.id
_entity.type
_entity.pdbx_description
1 polymer ?
#
loop_
_entity_poly.entity_id
_entity_poly.type
_entity_poly.pdbx_seq_one_letter_code
_entity_poly.pdbx_strand_id
1 'polypeptide(L)'
;MDLLNVTGHPFSDNSVEVYQFQTYQSYIHGNLNYNDEVRIPIQDLDAYTAPCNSYLYIEGKLSKSDGSKSTKLEFINNGIAFIFREIRYEMNGIIVDLVRNVGLVSTIKSYLSFNESESTLLQNADWFPKKITLTIGMDKKVLLILTEILISNDRDAINGEDESEEPKIDIQKLYWRIPHVTVGIPEKLRLNKILNRNLKIPIKFSSWRLIEYSSRSATTRYTWPVKTTTTVETSRHVIIAFHKARKGKFATDMSKFANCNLTNIRIFLNSERYPYNDPYLYYENNKFETLYEMFVNFQELYYLHKTN
;
A
#
# COMPACT_ATOMS: atom_id res chain seq x y z
N MET A 1 20.90 24.16 21.34
CA MET A 1 19.77 25.05 21.02
C MET A 1 20.24 25.95 19.90
N ASP A 2 19.67 25.81 18.71
CA ASP A 2 19.92 26.75 17.63
C ASP A 2 19.12 28.03 17.89
N LEU A 3 19.80 29.16 18.01
CA LEU A 3 19.19 30.47 18.27
C LEU A 3 18.55 30.96 16.96
N LEU A 4 17.23 31.19 16.95
CA LEU A 4 16.52 31.72 15.78
C LEU A 4 16.98 33.15 15.47
N ASN A 5 17.78 33.33 14.42
CA ASN A 5 18.26 34.64 13.99
C ASN A 5 17.30 35.25 12.95
N VAL A 6 16.37 36.09 13.42
CA VAL A 6 15.36 36.78 12.61
C VAL A 6 15.96 37.87 11.70
N THR A 7 17.22 38.26 11.93
CA THR A 7 17.95 39.25 11.12
C THR A 7 18.94 38.64 10.13
N GLY A 8 19.05 37.31 10.10
CA GLY A 8 19.92 36.61 9.16
C GLY A 8 19.47 36.82 7.72
N HIS A 9 20.42 36.84 6.79
CA HIS A 9 20.09 36.81 5.37
C HIS A 9 19.25 35.57 5.05
N PRO A 10 18.22 35.68 4.19
CA PRO A 10 17.41 34.54 3.81
C PRO A 10 18.31 33.46 3.21
N PHE A 11 18.25 32.26 3.77
CA PHE A 11 18.92 31.10 3.20
C PHE A 11 18.17 30.69 1.93
N SER A 12 18.83 30.81 0.78
CA SER A 12 18.30 30.32 -0.50
C SER A 12 18.93 28.95 -0.78
N ASP A 13 18.12 27.90 -0.73
CA ASP A 13 18.49 26.58 -1.20
C ASP A 13 18.02 26.41 -2.64
N ASN A 14 18.96 26.39 -3.58
CA ASN A 14 18.69 26.20 -5.01
C ASN A 14 19.09 24.78 -5.47
N SER A 15 19.20 23.83 -4.53
CA SER A 15 19.59 22.44 -4.86
C SER A 15 18.56 21.73 -5.73
N VAL A 16 17.28 22.02 -5.51
CA VAL A 16 16.15 21.60 -6.37
C VAL A 16 15.51 22.83 -6.96
N GLU A 17 15.58 22.97 -8.28
CA GLU A 17 15.00 24.09 -9.03
C GLU A 17 13.53 23.81 -9.39
N VAL A 18 13.23 22.57 -9.79
CA VAL A 18 11.88 22.18 -10.24
C VAL A 18 11.51 20.83 -9.66
N TYR A 19 10.28 20.74 -9.17
CA TYR A 19 9.65 19.50 -8.75
C TYR A 19 8.28 19.38 -9.42
N GLN A 20 8.18 18.55 -10.47
CA GLN A 20 7.00 18.48 -11.32
C GLN A 20 6.56 17.05 -11.57
N PHE A 21 5.27 16.77 -11.39
CA PHE A 21 4.69 15.47 -11.74
C PHE A 21 4.59 15.31 -13.26
N GLN A 22 5.25 14.29 -13.78
CA GLN A 22 5.04 13.78 -15.13
C GLN A 22 4.12 12.57 -15.11
N THR A 23 3.40 12.36 -16.20
CA THR A 23 2.41 11.27 -16.32
C THR A 23 2.91 10.25 -17.34
N TYR A 24 3.05 9.01 -16.91
CA TYR A 24 3.39 7.87 -17.73
C TYR A 24 2.16 6.98 -17.91
N GLN A 25 1.98 6.48 -19.13
CA GLN A 25 0.88 5.59 -19.49
C GLN A 25 1.42 4.24 -19.95
N SER A 26 0.58 3.22 -19.84
CA SER A 26 0.90 1.92 -20.42
C SER A 26 0.80 1.95 -21.95
N TYR A 27 1.40 0.96 -22.60
CA TYR A 27 1.23 0.75 -24.05
C TYR A 27 -0.09 0.07 -24.42
N ILE A 28 -0.88 -0.35 -23.44
CA ILE A 28 -2.18 -0.98 -23.67
C ILE A 28 -3.18 0.14 -23.94
N HIS A 29 -3.77 0.11 -25.13
CA HIS A 29 -4.78 1.07 -25.55
C HIS A 29 -6.15 0.42 -25.38
N GLY A 30 -6.95 0.91 -24.42
CA GLY A 30 -8.33 0.44 -24.20
C GLY A 30 -8.64 0.13 -22.74
N ASN A 31 -9.82 -0.44 -22.51
CA ASN A 31 -10.24 -0.87 -21.17
C ASN A 31 -9.41 -2.05 -20.70
N LEU A 32 -9.03 -2.02 -19.42
CA LEU A 32 -8.31 -3.12 -18.79
C LEU A 32 -9.30 -4.16 -18.26
N ASN A 33 -9.00 -5.44 -18.49
CA ASN A 33 -9.84 -6.57 -18.09
C ASN A 33 -9.14 -7.45 -17.05
N TYR A 34 -9.90 -8.41 -16.51
CA TYR A 34 -9.40 -9.40 -15.57
C TYR A 34 -8.20 -10.19 -16.14
N ASN A 35 -7.16 -10.35 -15.32
CA ASN A 35 -5.85 -10.94 -15.67
C ASN A 35 -4.99 -10.17 -16.67
N ASP A 36 -5.36 -8.97 -17.10
CA ASP A 36 -4.46 -8.15 -17.90
C ASP A 36 -3.23 -7.77 -17.08
N GLU A 37 -2.06 -7.91 -17.70
CA GLU A 37 -0.78 -7.42 -17.18
C GLU A 37 -0.48 -6.07 -17.82
N VAL A 38 -0.35 -5.04 -16.99
CA VAL A 38 -0.09 -3.67 -17.44
C VAL A 38 1.30 -3.26 -17.03
N ARG A 39 2.11 -2.81 -18.01
CA ARG A 39 3.45 -2.26 -17.79
C ARG A 39 3.47 -0.78 -18.14
N ILE A 40 4.00 0.03 -17.23
CA ILE A 40 4.15 1.48 -17.39
C ILE A 40 5.65 1.83 -17.33
N PRO A 41 6.35 1.90 -18.46
CA PRO A 41 7.77 2.22 -18.46
C PRO A 41 8.01 3.73 -18.38
N ILE A 42 9.08 4.10 -17.70
CA ILE A 42 9.66 5.44 -17.78
C ILE A 42 10.60 5.45 -18.99
N GLN A 43 10.28 6.28 -19.98
CA GLN A 43 11.07 6.37 -21.22
C GLN A 43 12.21 7.41 -21.12
N ASP A 44 12.18 8.28 -20.11
CA ASP A 44 13.16 9.35 -19.92
C ASP A 44 14.36 8.84 -19.11
N LEU A 45 15.45 8.51 -19.81
CA LEU A 45 16.67 7.95 -19.22
C LEU A 45 17.49 8.99 -18.45
N ASP A 46 17.34 10.27 -18.76
CA ASP A 46 18.14 11.35 -18.20
C ASP A 46 17.43 12.07 -17.04
N ALA A 47 16.19 11.69 -16.74
CA ALA A 47 15.40 12.28 -15.67
C ALA A 47 15.82 11.79 -14.28
N TYR A 48 16.01 12.74 -13.36
CA TYR A 48 15.98 12.43 -11.93
C TYR A 48 14.53 12.34 -11.48
N THR A 49 14.09 11.14 -11.09
CA THR A 49 12.74 10.91 -10.58
C THR A 49 12.78 10.66 -9.08
N ALA A 50 11.68 10.97 -8.38
CA ALA A 50 11.48 10.62 -6.97
C ALA A 50 10.31 9.63 -6.83
N PRO A 51 10.52 8.33 -7.11
CA PRO A 51 9.46 7.32 -7.08
C PRO A 51 8.71 7.24 -5.75
N CYS A 52 9.38 7.54 -4.62
CA CYS A 52 8.77 7.52 -3.29
C CYS A 52 7.53 8.41 -3.14
N ASN A 53 7.42 9.47 -3.95
CA ASN A 53 6.30 10.40 -3.94
C ASN A 53 5.36 10.20 -5.15
N SER A 54 5.54 9.13 -5.92
CA SER A 54 4.70 8.81 -7.07
C SER A 54 3.36 8.21 -6.66
N TYR A 55 2.39 8.23 -7.57
CA TYR A 55 1.08 7.63 -7.37
C TYR A 55 0.46 7.13 -8.68
N LEU A 56 -0.46 6.18 -8.58
CA LEU A 56 -1.28 5.74 -9.68
C LEU A 56 -2.55 6.60 -9.75
N TYR A 57 -2.83 7.12 -10.94
CA TYR A 57 -4.10 7.76 -11.27
C TYR A 57 -4.97 6.75 -11.99
N ILE A 58 -6.18 6.53 -11.46
CA ILE A 58 -7.12 5.55 -11.99
C ILE A 58 -8.46 6.23 -12.21
N GLU A 59 -8.99 6.07 -13.41
CA GLU A 59 -10.31 6.52 -13.83
C GLU A 59 -11.07 5.33 -14.41
N GLY A 60 -12.34 5.19 -14.03
CA GLY A 60 -13.13 4.05 -14.46
C GLY A 60 -14.63 4.25 -14.20
N LYS A 61 -15.38 3.17 -14.38
CA LYS A 61 -16.82 3.14 -14.14
C LYS A 61 -17.21 1.86 -13.41
N LEU A 62 -18.02 2.01 -12.37
CA LEU A 62 -18.75 0.91 -11.74
C LEU A 62 -20.13 0.77 -12.40
N SER A 63 -20.44 -0.42 -12.90
CA SER A 63 -21.76 -0.80 -13.43
C SER A 63 -22.15 -2.18 -12.93
N LYS A 64 -23.39 -2.58 -13.19
CA LYS A 64 -23.76 -3.99 -13.11
C LYS A 64 -23.16 -4.76 -14.29
N SER A 65 -23.15 -6.08 -14.22
CA SER A 65 -22.70 -6.96 -15.31
C SER A 65 -23.48 -6.74 -16.62
N ASP A 66 -24.76 -6.32 -16.53
CA ASP A 66 -25.60 -5.95 -17.68
C ASP A 66 -25.27 -4.55 -18.29
N GLY A 67 -24.30 -3.83 -17.71
CA GLY A 67 -23.87 -2.49 -18.14
C GLY A 67 -24.75 -1.33 -17.64
N SER A 68 -25.85 -1.63 -16.95
CA SER A 68 -26.70 -0.62 -16.33
C SER A 68 -26.02 0.02 -15.11
N LYS A 69 -26.45 1.24 -14.74
CA LYS A 69 -25.95 1.90 -13.54
C LYS A 69 -26.51 1.18 -12.31
N SER A 70 -25.65 0.84 -11.36
CA SER A 70 -26.13 0.42 -10.04
C SER A 70 -26.26 1.63 -9.11
N THR A 71 -27.32 1.62 -8.31
CA THR A 71 -27.52 2.52 -7.16
C THR A 71 -27.26 1.83 -5.82
N LYS A 72 -27.02 0.52 -5.83
CA LYS A 72 -26.85 -0.31 -4.61
C LYS A 72 -25.42 -0.81 -4.41
N LEU A 73 -24.57 -0.74 -5.43
CA LEU A 73 -23.17 -1.12 -5.35
C LEU A 73 -22.34 0.03 -4.77
N GLU A 74 -21.60 -0.26 -3.71
CA GLU A 74 -20.66 0.67 -3.09
C GLU A 74 -19.26 0.06 -3.03
N PHE A 75 -18.24 0.88 -3.24
CA PHE A 75 -16.86 0.48 -2.95
C PHE A 75 -16.70 0.22 -1.45
N ILE A 76 -15.95 -0.83 -1.13
CA ILE A 76 -15.43 -1.00 0.22
C ILE A 76 -14.29 -0.03 0.47
N ASN A 77 -13.89 0.12 1.74
CA ASN A 77 -12.70 0.91 2.06
C ASN A 77 -11.48 0.35 1.31
N ASN A 78 -10.77 1.21 0.58
CA ASN A 78 -9.64 0.87 -0.28
C ASN A 78 -9.98 -0.12 -1.42
N GLY A 79 -11.25 -0.17 -1.85
CA GLY A 79 -11.77 -1.08 -2.86
C GLY A 79 -10.99 -1.10 -4.17
N ILE A 80 -10.55 0.04 -4.71
CA ILE A 80 -9.75 0.10 -5.95
C ILE A 80 -8.47 -0.73 -5.83
N ALA A 81 -7.82 -0.76 -4.66
CA ALA A 81 -6.62 -1.57 -4.46
C ALA A 81 -6.91 -3.08 -4.51
N PHE A 82 -8.13 -3.52 -4.15
CA PHE A 82 -8.55 -4.93 -4.24
C PHE A 82 -8.72 -5.42 -5.69
N ILE A 83 -8.85 -4.49 -6.65
CA ILE A 83 -8.86 -4.82 -8.07
C ILE A 83 -7.47 -5.26 -8.53
N PHE A 84 -6.39 -4.99 -7.78
CA PHE A 84 -5.04 -5.39 -8.17
C PHE A 84 -4.55 -6.63 -7.42
N ARG A 85 -4.26 -7.69 -8.19
CA ARG A 85 -3.75 -8.97 -7.73
C ARG A 85 -2.29 -8.88 -7.31
N GLU A 86 -1.47 -8.28 -8.17
CA GLU A 86 -0.03 -8.13 -7.95
C GLU A 86 0.38 -6.79 -8.52
N ILE A 87 1.27 -6.10 -7.81
CA ILE A 87 1.94 -4.95 -8.35
C ILE A 87 3.44 -5.02 -8.02
N ARG A 88 4.28 -4.69 -9.00
CA ARG A 88 5.74 -4.78 -8.95
C ARG A 88 6.42 -3.47 -9.32
N TYR A 89 7.52 -3.15 -8.64
CA TYR A 89 8.47 -2.11 -9.06
C TYR A 89 9.78 -2.74 -9.53
N GLU A 90 10.14 -2.48 -10.79
CA GLU A 90 11.39 -2.95 -11.40
C GLU A 90 12.32 -1.79 -11.75
N MET A 91 13.60 -1.96 -11.45
CA MET A 91 14.67 -1.06 -11.88
C MET A 91 15.72 -1.87 -12.65
N ASN A 92 15.93 -1.53 -13.93
CA ASN A 92 16.88 -2.24 -14.81
C ASN A 92 16.69 -3.77 -14.85
N GLY A 93 15.43 -4.23 -14.85
CA GLY A 93 15.07 -5.66 -14.85
C GLY A 93 15.27 -6.36 -13.50
N ILE A 94 15.64 -5.64 -12.44
CA ILE A 94 15.70 -6.15 -11.07
C ILE A 94 14.44 -5.72 -10.34
N ILE A 95 13.75 -6.69 -9.73
CA ILE A 95 12.59 -6.44 -8.88
C ILE A 95 13.05 -5.78 -7.58
N VAL A 96 12.65 -4.54 -7.37
CA VAL A 96 12.94 -3.78 -6.15
C VAL A 96 11.87 -4.04 -5.10
N ASP A 97 10.60 -4.08 -5.50
CA ASP A 97 9.49 -4.43 -4.62
C ASP A 97 8.39 -5.20 -5.36
N LEU A 98 7.70 -6.06 -4.64
CA LEU A 98 6.63 -6.92 -5.15
C LEU A 98 5.56 -7.11 -4.09
N VAL A 99 4.36 -6.60 -4.36
CA VAL A 99 3.21 -6.73 -3.47
C VAL A 99 2.14 -7.58 -4.14
N ARG A 100 1.77 -8.69 -3.49
CA ARG A 100 0.62 -9.53 -3.86
C ARG A 100 -0.57 -9.24 -2.96
N ASN A 101 -1.78 -9.44 -3.50
CA ASN A 101 -3.05 -9.06 -2.88
C ASN A 101 -3.01 -7.60 -2.41
N VAL A 102 -2.87 -6.68 -3.36
CA VAL A 102 -2.56 -5.28 -3.09
C VAL A 102 -3.60 -4.66 -2.17
N GLY A 103 -4.88 -4.93 -2.40
CA GLY A 103 -5.97 -4.49 -1.53
C GLY A 103 -5.77 -4.90 -0.07
N LEU A 104 -5.43 -6.16 0.21
CA LEU A 104 -5.21 -6.62 1.59
C LEU A 104 -4.00 -5.95 2.24
N VAL A 105 -2.85 -5.98 1.57
CA VAL A 105 -1.59 -5.47 2.13
C VAL A 105 -1.69 -3.97 2.37
N SER A 106 -2.15 -3.22 1.37
CA SER A 106 -2.33 -1.77 1.50
C SER A 106 -3.37 -1.42 2.56
N THR A 107 -4.48 -2.16 2.67
CA THR A 107 -5.49 -1.90 3.72
C THR A 107 -4.92 -2.11 5.12
N ILE A 108 -4.20 -3.23 5.35
CA ILE A 108 -3.54 -3.49 6.65
C ILE A 108 -2.55 -2.39 6.97
N LYS A 109 -1.69 -2.04 6.00
CA LYS A 109 -0.71 -0.98 6.16
C LYS A 109 -1.38 0.34 6.50
N SER A 110 -2.39 0.75 5.73
CA SER A 110 -3.13 2.00 5.92
C SER A 110 -3.78 2.10 7.29
N TYR A 111 -4.44 1.04 7.78
CA TYR A 111 -4.99 1.02 9.15
C TYR A 111 -3.91 1.21 10.22
N LEU A 112 -2.75 0.61 10.00
CA LEU A 112 -1.66 0.66 10.95
C LEU A 112 -0.81 1.91 10.86
N SER A 113 -0.91 2.67 9.78
CA SER A 113 0.03 3.73 9.42
C SER A 113 -0.63 5.10 9.46
N PHE A 114 -1.87 5.25 9.01
CA PHE A 114 -2.49 6.57 8.88
C PHE A 114 -3.16 7.04 10.17
N ASN A 115 -2.94 8.33 10.48
CA ASN A 115 -3.74 9.01 11.50
C ASN A 115 -5.08 9.51 10.91
N GLU A 116 -5.89 10.16 11.75
CA GLU A 116 -7.21 10.65 11.35
C GLU A 116 -7.14 11.75 10.28
N SER A 117 -6.21 12.70 10.40
CA SER A 117 -6.03 13.79 9.44
C SER A 117 -5.58 13.27 8.07
N GLU A 118 -4.62 12.35 8.04
CA GLU A 118 -4.18 11.67 6.81
C GLU A 118 -5.33 10.86 6.19
N SER A 119 -6.12 10.18 7.02
CA SER A 119 -7.28 9.43 6.54
C SER A 119 -8.31 10.32 5.86
N THR A 120 -8.54 11.54 6.37
CA THR A 120 -9.42 12.51 5.72
C THR A 120 -8.88 12.98 4.38
N LEU A 121 -7.56 13.21 4.25
CA LEU A 121 -6.94 13.60 2.99
C LEU A 121 -7.03 12.50 1.91
N LEU A 122 -7.04 11.24 2.34
CA LEU A 122 -7.05 10.06 1.47
C LEU A 122 -8.45 9.57 1.08
N GLN A 123 -9.52 10.31 1.39
CA GLN A 123 -10.87 9.93 0.91
C GLN A 123 -10.95 9.86 -0.62
N ASN A 124 -10.26 10.78 -1.30
CA ASN A 124 -10.11 10.74 -2.77
C ASN A 124 -9.23 9.58 -3.25
N ALA A 125 -8.50 8.92 -2.35
CA ALA A 125 -7.71 7.72 -2.61
C ALA A 125 -8.47 6.43 -2.27
N ASP A 126 -9.80 6.49 -2.18
CA ASP A 126 -10.66 5.39 -1.78
C ASP A 126 -10.52 4.97 -0.31
N TRP A 127 -9.90 5.80 0.55
CA TRP A 127 -9.71 5.49 1.97
C TRP A 127 -10.77 6.15 2.85
N PHE A 128 -11.72 5.35 3.35
CA PHE A 128 -12.81 5.78 4.23
C PHE A 128 -13.05 4.77 5.39
N PRO A 129 -12.09 4.64 6.32
CA PRO A 129 -12.18 3.65 7.40
C PRO A 129 -13.36 3.86 8.36
N LYS A 130 -13.88 5.10 8.45
CA LYS A 130 -14.99 5.49 9.35
C LYS A 130 -16.33 5.73 8.63
N LYS A 131 -16.44 5.44 7.32
CA LYS A 131 -17.63 5.61 6.47
C LYS A 131 -18.40 6.92 6.72
N ILE A 132 -17.96 8.02 6.09
CA ILE A 132 -18.82 9.19 5.83
C ILE A 132 -19.16 9.12 4.34
N THR A 133 -20.44 8.95 4.02
CA THR A 133 -20.95 8.77 2.66
C THR A 133 -20.46 9.89 1.75
N LEU A 134 -19.60 9.57 0.78
CA LEU A 134 -19.24 10.44 -0.33
C LEU A 134 -19.56 9.72 -1.63
N THR A 135 -20.79 9.93 -2.11
CA THR A 135 -21.15 9.76 -3.51
C THR A 135 -20.48 10.88 -4.29
N ILE A 136 -19.49 10.61 -5.15
CA ILE A 136 -19.10 11.44 -6.33
C ILE A 136 -18.15 10.60 -7.24
N GLY A 137 -18.22 10.88 -8.54
CA GLY A 137 -17.54 10.18 -9.65
C GLY A 137 -16.03 9.94 -9.50
N MET A 138 -15.57 8.93 -10.22
CA MET A 138 -14.24 8.32 -10.08
C MET A 138 -13.10 9.19 -10.61
N ASP A 139 -12.59 10.09 -9.77
CA ASP A 139 -11.21 10.59 -9.87
C ASP A 139 -10.46 10.14 -8.60
N LYS A 140 -9.83 8.96 -8.63
CA LYS A 140 -9.16 8.39 -7.45
C LYS A 140 -7.65 8.29 -7.62
N LYS A 141 -6.91 8.75 -6.60
CA LYS A 141 -5.44 8.66 -6.54
C LYS A 141 -5.03 7.50 -5.64
N VAL A 142 -4.41 6.47 -6.16
CA VAL A 142 -3.89 5.38 -5.31
C VAL A 142 -2.39 5.61 -5.11
N LEU A 143 -1.97 5.81 -3.85
CA LEU A 143 -0.57 6.00 -3.49
C LEU A 143 0.15 4.64 -3.48
N LEU A 144 0.66 4.24 -4.63
CA LEU A 144 1.44 3.01 -4.85
C LEU A 144 2.61 3.35 -5.79
N ILE A 145 3.84 2.97 -5.40
CA ILE A 145 5.09 3.29 -6.11
C ILE A 145 5.46 2.13 -7.04
N LEU A 146 4.87 1.99 -8.23
CA LEU A 146 4.96 0.70 -8.92
C LEU A 146 4.82 0.77 -10.46
N THR A 147 5.44 -0.20 -11.17
CA THR A 147 5.63 -0.25 -12.65
C THR A 147 4.82 -1.31 -13.38
N GLU A 148 4.50 -2.45 -12.75
CA GLU A 148 3.73 -3.54 -13.37
C GLU A 148 2.55 -3.93 -12.49
N ILE A 149 1.36 -4.06 -13.08
CA ILE A 149 0.09 -4.24 -12.37
C ILE A 149 -0.69 -5.41 -12.99
N LEU A 150 -1.26 -6.27 -12.15
CA LEU A 150 -2.06 -7.42 -12.56
C LEU A 150 -3.45 -7.33 -11.96
N ILE A 151 -4.49 -7.44 -12.79
CA ILE A 151 -5.88 -7.23 -12.35
C ILE A 151 -6.50 -8.51 -11.76
N SER A 152 -7.22 -8.35 -10.66
CA SER A 152 -7.95 -9.33 -9.84
C SER A 152 -9.47 -9.22 -10.07
N ASN A 153 -10.25 -10.01 -9.34
CA ASN A 153 -11.71 -10.03 -9.42
C ASN A 153 -12.34 -8.80 -8.72
N ASP A 154 -13.32 -8.19 -9.38
CA ASP A 154 -14.08 -7.02 -8.90
C ASP A 154 -14.87 -7.29 -7.62
N ARG A 155 -15.23 -8.54 -7.33
CA ARG A 155 -16.06 -8.90 -6.17
C ARG A 155 -15.43 -8.54 -4.83
N ASP A 156 -14.10 -8.54 -4.73
CA ASP A 156 -13.41 -8.20 -3.49
C ASP A 156 -13.29 -6.67 -3.28
N ALA A 157 -13.64 -5.85 -4.29
CA ALA A 157 -13.58 -4.38 -4.24
C ALA A 157 -14.91 -3.71 -3.88
N ILE A 158 -16.01 -4.46 -3.92
CA ILE A 158 -17.38 -3.95 -3.82
C ILE A 158 -18.14 -4.69 -2.74
N ASN A 159 -19.02 -3.99 -2.04
CA ASN A 159 -20.02 -4.58 -1.16
C ASN A 159 -21.41 -4.20 -1.66
N GLY A 160 -22.33 -5.17 -1.66
CA GLY A 160 -23.73 -4.93 -2.02
C GLY A 160 -24.67 -5.82 -1.23
N GLU A 161 -25.93 -5.39 -1.13
CA GLU A 161 -26.96 -6.09 -0.36
C GLU A 161 -27.59 -7.26 -1.14
N ASP A 162 -27.59 -7.18 -2.47
CA ASP A 162 -28.31 -8.10 -3.36
C ASP A 162 -27.34 -8.82 -4.30
N GLU A 163 -27.13 -10.13 -4.07
CA GLU A 163 -26.23 -10.97 -4.88
C GLU A 163 -26.65 -11.05 -6.37
N SER A 164 -27.86 -10.61 -6.72
CA SER A 164 -28.31 -10.51 -8.11
C SER A 164 -27.65 -9.37 -8.89
N GLU A 165 -27.05 -8.37 -8.24
CA GLU A 165 -26.32 -7.28 -8.90
C GLU A 165 -24.83 -7.59 -9.00
N GLU A 166 -24.42 -8.44 -9.96
CA GLU A 166 -23.01 -8.72 -10.16
C GLU A 166 -22.24 -7.44 -10.57
N PRO A 167 -21.21 -7.03 -9.80
CA PRO A 167 -20.49 -5.80 -10.06
C PRO A 167 -19.54 -5.95 -11.25
N LYS A 168 -19.40 -4.89 -12.02
CA LYS A 168 -18.41 -4.76 -13.10
C LYS A 168 -17.68 -3.44 -12.96
N ILE A 169 -16.36 -3.49 -12.88
CA ILE A 169 -15.50 -2.31 -12.82
C ILE A 169 -14.71 -2.21 -14.11
N ASP A 170 -15.04 -1.22 -14.93
CA ASP A 170 -14.31 -0.92 -16.16
C ASP A 170 -13.26 0.17 -15.87
N ILE A 171 -11.97 -0.18 -15.90
CA ILE A 171 -10.88 0.82 -15.81
C ILE A 171 -10.63 1.42 -17.19
N GLN A 172 -10.82 2.73 -17.30
CA GLN A 172 -10.71 3.48 -18.56
C GLN A 172 -9.36 4.17 -18.71
N LYS A 173 -8.79 4.68 -17.61
CA LYS A 173 -7.45 5.28 -17.60
C LYS A 173 -6.66 4.76 -16.42
N LEU A 174 -5.40 4.42 -16.67
CA LEU A 174 -4.43 4.04 -15.68
C LEU A 174 -3.11 4.72 -16.02
N TYR A 175 -2.71 5.66 -15.17
CA TYR A 175 -1.45 6.39 -15.33
C TYR A 175 -0.59 6.27 -14.09
N TRP A 176 0.73 6.26 -14.27
CA TRP A 176 1.67 6.43 -13.20
C TRP A 176 2.21 7.86 -13.21
N ARG A 177 1.94 8.61 -12.15
CA ARG A 177 2.41 9.98 -11.99
C ARG A 177 3.63 10.02 -11.09
N ILE A 178 4.75 10.43 -11.66
CA ILE A 178 6.05 10.43 -10.99
C ILE A 178 6.60 11.85 -10.98
N PRO A 179 7.10 12.33 -9.84
CA PRO A 179 7.77 13.61 -9.78
C PRO A 179 9.16 13.55 -10.41
N HIS A 180 9.40 14.46 -11.33
CA HIS A 180 10.69 14.78 -11.91
C HIS A 180 11.31 15.92 -11.14
N VAL A 181 12.59 15.77 -10.83
CA VAL A 181 13.38 16.71 -10.04
C VAL A 181 14.43 17.31 -10.95
N THR A 182 14.32 18.61 -11.23
CA THR A 182 15.42 19.37 -11.84
C THR A 182 16.26 19.95 -10.72
N VAL A 183 17.54 19.60 -10.71
CA VAL A 183 18.50 20.06 -9.71
C VAL A 183 19.27 21.26 -10.21
N GLY A 184 19.75 22.08 -9.29
CA GLY A 184 20.62 23.21 -9.59
C GLY A 184 21.89 22.81 -10.33
N ILE A 185 22.50 23.75 -11.07
CA ILE A 185 23.76 23.52 -11.78
C ILE A 185 24.86 22.91 -10.88
N PRO A 186 25.08 23.40 -9.64
CA PRO A 186 26.10 22.82 -8.76
C PRO A 186 25.82 21.35 -8.41
N GLU A 187 24.57 21.01 -8.12
CA GLU A 187 24.10 19.67 -7.80
C GLU A 187 24.19 18.74 -9.00
N LYS A 188 23.80 19.22 -10.18
CA LYS A 188 23.95 18.49 -11.44
C LYS A 188 25.41 18.10 -11.68
N LEU A 189 26.35 19.02 -11.46
CA LEU A 189 27.79 18.73 -11.56
C LEU A 189 28.25 17.70 -10.52
N ARG A 190 27.71 17.73 -9.30
CA ARG A 190 28.01 16.73 -8.26
C ARG A 190 27.48 15.34 -8.66
N LEU A 191 26.24 15.24 -9.13
CA LEU A 191 25.65 13.99 -9.59
C LEU A 191 26.42 13.41 -10.78
N ASN A 192 26.79 14.25 -11.76
CA ASN A 192 27.60 13.83 -12.91
C ASN A 192 28.98 13.31 -12.49
N LYS A 193 29.61 13.90 -11.47
CA LYS A 193 30.87 13.38 -10.92
C LYS A 193 30.70 11.99 -10.31
N ILE A 194 29.57 11.72 -9.64
CA ILE A 194 29.27 10.39 -9.09
C ILE A 194 29.06 9.40 -10.23
N LEU A 195 28.28 9.78 -11.26
CA LEU A 195 28.01 8.97 -12.44
C LEU A 195 29.30 8.62 -13.21
N ASN A 196 30.16 9.61 -13.46
CA ASN A 196 31.42 9.42 -14.18
C ASN A 196 32.42 8.52 -13.44
N ARG A 197 32.34 8.46 -12.11
CA ARG A 197 33.17 7.56 -11.30
C ARG A 197 32.66 6.12 -11.32
N ASN A 198 31.48 5.87 -11.89
CA ASN A 198 30.83 4.56 -11.95
C ASN A 198 30.77 3.85 -10.58
N LEU A 199 30.48 4.62 -9.53
CA LEU A 199 30.39 4.11 -8.17
C LEU A 199 29.05 3.39 -7.97
N LYS A 200 29.10 2.23 -7.30
CA LYS A 200 27.89 1.55 -6.86
C LYS A 200 27.21 2.37 -5.77
N ILE A 201 25.96 2.78 -6.00
CA ILE A 201 25.16 3.52 -5.03
C ILE A 201 24.30 2.51 -4.27
N PRO A 202 24.51 2.31 -2.95
CA PRO A 202 23.63 1.46 -2.17
C PRO A 202 22.27 2.14 -2.00
N ILE A 203 21.21 1.50 -2.49
CA ILE A 203 19.84 1.96 -2.33
C ILE A 203 19.20 1.19 -1.17
N LYS A 204 18.75 1.92 -0.15
CA LYS A 204 17.95 1.34 0.94
C LYS A 204 16.49 1.35 0.52
N PHE A 205 15.81 0.23 0.71
CA PHE A 205 14.37 0.10 0.46
C PHE A 205 13.69 -0.65 1.62
N SER A 206 12.37 -0.61 1.64
CA SER A 206 11.55 -1.39 2.56
C SER A 206 10.42 -2.01 1.77
N SER A 207 10.30 -3.33 1.84
CA SER A 207 9.28 -4.10 1.13
C SER A 207 8.25 -4.67 2.11
N TRP A 208 7.03 -4.90 1.62
CA TRP A 208 5.97 -5.57 2.36
C TRP A 208 5.67 -6.91 1.72
N ARG A 209 5.75 -8.00 2.50
CA ARG A 209 5.47 -9.35 2.02
C ARG A 209 4.24 -9.93 2.73
N LEU A 210 3.25 -10.34 1.95
CA LEU A 210 2.10 -11.07 2.46
C LEU A 210 2.36 -12.58 2.45
N ILE A 211 2.02 -13.23 3.56
CA ILE A 211 1.92 -14.69 3.64
C ILE A 211 0.48 -15.00 4.01
N GLU A 212 -0.29 -15.49 3.03
CA GLU A 212 -1.68 -15.90 3.23
C GLU A 212 -1.72 -17.39 3.58
N TYR A 213 -2.47 -17.74 4.62
CA TYR A 213 -2.72 -19.14 4.99
C TYR A 213 -4.22 -19.41 4.98
N SER A 214 -4.65 -20.28 4.08
CA SER A 214 -6.04 -20.70 3.94
C SER A 214 -6.25 -22.04 4.64
N SER A 215 -6.48 -22.06 5.96
CA SER A 215 -6.92 -23.31 6.62
C SER A 215 -8.23 -23.15 7.35
N ARG A 216 -9.16 -24.04 7.02
CA ARG A 216 -10.42 -24.30 7.71
C ARG A 216 -10.22 -25.53 8.60
N SER A 217 -9.38 -25.42 9.61
CA SER A 217 -9.27 -26.48 10.61
C SER A 217 -10.24 -26.17 11.76
N ALA A 218 -10.74 -27.20 12.44
CA ALA A 218 -11.65 -27.05 13.57
C ALA A 218 -10.91 -26.90 14.92
N THR A 219 -9.58 -26.77 14.89
CA THR A 219 -8.76 -26.68 16.09
C THR A 219 -8.78 -25.26 16.67
N THR A 220 -8.45 -25.16 17.96
CA THR A 220 -8.31 -23.89 18.70
C THR A 220 -6.87 -23.39 18.76
N ARG A 221 -5.90 -24.20 18.32
CA ARG A 221 -4.47 -23.89 18.31
C ARG A 221 -3.88 -24.13 16.93
N TYR A 222 -3.09 -23.17 16.47
CA TYR A 222 -2.44 -23.17 15.17
C TYR A 222 -0.96 -22.83 15.31
N THR A 223 -0.13 -23.44 14.49
CA THR A 223 1.28 -23.10 14.35
C THR A 223 1.63 -23.23 12.88
N TRP A 224 2.16 -22.16 12.30
CA TRP A 224 2.56 -22.16 10.90
C TRP A 224 4.01 -21.69 10.77
N PRO A 225 4.81 -22.31 9.87
CA PRO A 225 6.16 -21.84 9.60
C PRO A 225 6.16 -20.61 8.68
N VAL A 226 6.72 -19.50 9.16
CA VAL A 226 7.00 -18.31 8.33
C VAL A 226 8.35 -18.51 7.66
N LYS A 227 8.39 -18.64 6.33
CA LYS A 227 9.67 -18.61 5.59
C LYS A 227 10.04 -17.15 5.30
N THR A 228 11.09 -16.64 5.94
CA THR A 228 11.71 -15.37 5.53
C THR A 228 12.75 -15.68 4.45
N THR A 229 12.51 -15.25 3.22
CA THR A 229 13.39 -15.53 2.09
C THR A 229 14.50 -14.48 2.00
N THR A 230 15.74 -14.97 1.91
CA THR A 230 17.01 -14.31 1.59
C THR A 230 17.91 -13.88 2.75
N THR A 231 19.22 -13.94 2.51
CA THR A 231 20.31 -13.47 3.38
C THR A 231 20.46 -11.94 3.39
N VAL A 232 19.65 -11.22 2.62
CA VAL A 232 19.80 -9.77 2.35
C VAL A 232 18.71 -8.95 3.05
N GLU A 233 17.53 -9.52 3.27
CA GLU A 233 16.41 -8.83 3.92
C GLU A 233 16.26 -9.24 5.39
N THR A 234 16.24 -8.26 6.30
CA THR A 234 15.93 -8.48 7.72
C THR A 234 14.50 -8.03 8.01
N SER A 235 13.66 -8.93 8.53
CA SER A 235 12.30 -8.57 8.96
C SER A 235 12.36 -7.56 10.11
N ARG A 236 11.73 -6.40 9.93
CA ARG A 236 11.64 -5.37 10.98
C ARG A 236 10.35 -5.47 11.79
N HIS A 237 9.25 -5.83 11.14
CA HIS A 237 7.93 -5.90 11.76
C HIS A 237 7.19 -7.12 11.24
N VAL A 238 6.40 -7.74 12.11
CA VAL A 238 5.47 -8.82 11.73
C VAL A 238 4.08 -8.42 12.16
N ILE A 239 3.17 -8.38 11.19
CA ILE A 239 1.78 -8.02 11.40
C ILE A 239 0.93 -9.24 11.10
N ILE A 240 0.00 -9.54 12.02
CA ILE A 240 -0.89 -10.67 11.90
C ILE A 240 -2.32 -10.13 11.90
N ALA A 241 -3.06 -10.49 10.86
CA ALA A 241 -4.45 -10.08 10.68
C ALA A 241 -5.29 -11.29 10.27
N PHE A 242 -6.55 -11.32 10.69
CA PHE A 242 -7.45 -12.42 10.43
C PHE A 242 -8.70 -11.96 9.68
N HIS A 243 -9.15 -12.78 8.74
CA HIS A 243 -10.42 -12.63 8.04
C HIS A 243 -11.36 -13.79 8.38
N LYS A 244 -12.66 -13.51 8.43
CA LYS A 244 -13.70 -14.53 8.65
C LYS A 244 -14.58 -14.67 7.42
N ALA A 245 -14.19 -15.58 6.52
CA ALA A 245 -14.98 -15.99 5.35
C ALA A 245 -15.52 -14.81 4.52
N ARG A 246 -14.64 -13.87 4.15
CA ARG A 246 -14.98 -12.63 3.40
C ARG A 246 -14.62 -12.72 1.90
N LYS A 247 -13.58 -13.47 1.56
CA LYS A 247 -13.03 -13.54 0.19
C LYS A 247 -14.07 -14.04 -0.81
N GLY A 248 -14.27 -13.29 -1.89
CA GLY A 248 -15.20 -13.59 -2.97
C GLY A 248 -16.68 -13.48 -2.60
N LYS A 249 -17.00 -12.93 -1.41
CA LYS A 249 -18.38 -12.78 -0.96
C LYS A 249 -18.84 -11.34 -1.05
N PHE A 250 -20.00 -11.18 -1.69
CA PHE A 250 -20.55 -9.89 -2.06
C PHE A 250 -21.17 -9.11 -0.89
N ALA A 251 -21.74 -9.81 0.09
CA ALA A 251 -22.36 -9.19 1.27
C ALA A 251 -21.38 -8.87 2.40
N THR A 252 -20.09 -9.23 2.27
CA THR A 252 -19.12 -9.06 3.34
C THR A 252 -17.89 -8.28 2.88
N ASP A 253 -17.76 -7.08 3.43
CA ASP A 253 -16.64 -6.17 3.19
C ASP A 253 -15.26 -6.81 3.46
N MET A 254 -14.42 -6.90 2.43
CA MET A 254 -13.06 -7.46 2.47
C MET A 254 -12.02 -6.57 3.15
N SER A 255 -12.32 -5.28 3.38
CA SER A 255 -11.43 -4.34 4.05
C SER A 255 -11.45 -4.49 5.58
N LYS A 256 -12.36 -5.30 6.13
CA LYS A 256 -12.57 -5.45 7.57
C LYS A 256 -11.93 -6.71 8.13
N PHE A 257 -11.12 -6.54 9.17
CA PHE A 257 -10.46 -7.64 9.88
C PHE A 257 -11.29 -8.10 11.08
N ALA A 258 -11.12 -9.36 11.47
CA ALA A 258 -11.78 -9.98 12.61
C ALA A 258 -10.77 -10.29 13.72
N ASN A 259 -11.20 -10.22 14.97
CA ASN A 259 -10.41 -10.60 16.13
C ASN A 259 -10.34 -12.14 16.34
N CYS A 260 -11.24 -12.89 15.69
CA CYS A 260 -11.34 -14.35 15.75
C CYS A 260 -11.38 -14.95 17.16
N ASN A 261 -11.82 -14.19 18.17
CA ASN A 261 -11.78 -14.57 19.59
C ASN A 261 -10.41 -15.11 20.03
N LEU A 262 -9.35 -14.52 19.47
CA LEU A 262 -7.98 -14.92 19.74
C LEU A 262 -7.63 -14.65 21.21
N THR A 263 -7.10 -15.65 21.91
CA THR A 263 -6.65 -15.50 23.30
C THR A 263 -5.15 -15.28 23.40
N ASN A 264 -4.35 -15.97 22.58
CA ASN A 264 -2.90 -15.88 22.64
C ASN A 264 -2.29 -15.88 21.24
N ILE A 265 -1.23 -15.10 21.07
CA ILE A 265 -0.44 -15.03 19.85
C ILE A 265 1.03 -14.92 20.19
N ARG A 266 1.85 -15.66 19.44
CA ARG A 266 3.31 -15.62 19.56
C ARG A 266 3.96 -16.02 18.25
N ILE A 267 5.09 -15.42 17.97
CA ILE A 267 5.98 -15.75 16.87
C ILE A 267 7.34 -16.17 17.41
N PHE A 268 7.98 -17.11 16.73
CA PHE A 268 9.36 -17.48 16.97
C PHE A 268 10.21 -17.01 15.80
N LEU A 269 11.16 -16.12 16.06
CA LEU A 269 12.13 -15.61 15.08
C LEU A 269 13.52 -16.01 15.56
N ASN A 270 14.27 -16.76 14.75
CA ASN A 270 15.61 -17.25 15.12
C ASN A 270 15.66 -17.92 16.52
N SER A 271 14.63 -18.70 16.84
CA SER A 271 14.43 -19.38 18.14
C SER A 271 14.10 -18.47 19.33
N GLU A 272 14.00 -17.16 19.13
CA GLU A 272 13.51 -16.22 20.13
C GLU A 272 12.01 -16.02 20.02
N ARG A 273 11.32 -15.86 21.16
CA ARG A 273 9.87 -15.76 21.25
C ARG A 273 9.42 -14.31 21.40
N TYR A 274 8.45 -13.91 20.59
CA TYR A 274 7.82 -12.59 20.62
C TYR A 274 6.29 -12.70 20.62
N PRO A 275 5.55 -12.02 21.52
CA PRO A 275 6.04 -11.49 22.80
C PRO A 275 6.59 -12.59 23.72
N TYR A 276 7.45 -12.20 24.67
CA TYR A 276 8.05 -13.13 25.64
C TYR A 276 6.99 -13.83 26.49
N ASN A 277 6.03 -13.06 27.01
CA ASN A 277 4.88 -13.55 27.77
C ASN A 277 3.65 -13.67 26.86
N ASP A 278 2.75 -14.59 27.19
CA ASP A 278 1.46 -14.68 26.51
C ASP A 278 0.59 -13.45 26.82
N PRO A 279 -0.11 -12.88 25.83
CA PRO A 279 -0.87 -11.64 26.02
C PRO A 279 -2.24 -11.84 26.69
N TYR A 280 -2.76 -13.07 26.79
CA TYR A 280 -4.03 -13.41 27.46
C TYR A 280 -5.20 -12.48 27.10
N LEU A 281 -5.49 -12.39 25.81
CA LEU A 281 -6.48 -11.51 25.21
C LEU A 281 -7.92 -11.97 25.51
N TYR A 282 -8.77 -11.04 25.94
CA TYR A 282 -10.21 -11.23 26.11
C TYR A 282 -10.97 -10.00 25.61
N TYR A 283 -11.41 -10.04 24.36
CA TYR A 283 -12.08 -8.90 23.70
C TYR A 283 -13.41 -8.51 24.34
N GLU A 284 -14.21 -9.47 24.82
CA GLU A 284 -15.51 -9.19 25.47
C GLU A 284 -15.36 -8.37 26.76
N ASN A 285 -14.24 -8.54 27.46
CA ASN A 285 -13.93 -7.82 28.69
C ASN A 285 -12.99 -6.63 28.45
N ASN A 286 -12.79 -6.22 27.20
CA ASN A 286 -11.84 -5.18 26.79
C ASN A 286 -10.39 -5.40 27.25
N LYS A 287 -9.95 -6.66 27.43
CA LYS A 287 -8.57 -7.02 27.78
C LYS A 287 -7.76 -7.27 26.52
N PHE A 288 -7.27 -6.21 25.90
CA PHE A 288 -6.41 -6.25 24.73
C PHE A 288 -5.39 -5.09 24.72
N GLU A 289 -5.14 -4.49 25.89
CA GLU A 289 -4.22 -3.38 26.12
C GLU A 289 -2.81 -3.66 25.59
N THR A 290 -2.32 -4.89 25.77
CA THR A 290 -1.02 -5.34 25.26
C THR A 290 -0.91 -5.19 23.75
N LEU A 291 -1.99 -5.44 22.99
CA LEU A 291 -1.98 -5.23 21.54
C LEU A 291 -1.95 -3.74 21.18
N TYR A 292 -2.61 -2.90 21.97
CA TYR A 292 -2.60 -1.46 21.77
C TYR A 292 -1.21 -0.87 22.04
N GLU A 293 -0.54 -1.32 23.10
CA GLU A 293 0.85 -0.95 23.37
C GLU A 293 1.80 -1.37 22.23
N MET A 294 1.66 -2.60 21.73
CA MET A 294 2.41 -3.06 20.55
C MET A 294 2.15 -2.21 19.31
N PHE A 295 0.91 -1.78 19.10
CA PHE A 295 0.52 -0.90 18.01
C PHE A 295 1.15 0.50 18.11
N VAL A 296 1.14 1.11 19.30
CA VAL A 296 1.79 2.41 19.55
C VAL A 296 3.29 2.32 19.31
N ASN A 297 3.93 1.26 19.81
CA ASN A 297 5.36 1.02 19.58
C ASN A 297 5.68 0.81 18.09
N PHE A 298 4.82 0.11 17.35
CA PHE A 298 4.96 -0.03 15.89
C PHE A 298 4.94 1.34 15.19
N GLN A 299 3.97 2.19 15.51
CA GLN A 299 3.83 3.52 14.92
C GLN A 299 5.08 4.38 15.12
N GLU A 300 5.63 4.38 16.34
CA GLU A 300 6.89 5.08 16.62
C GLU A 300 8.06 4.53 15.81
N LEU A 301 8.25 3.21 15.78
CA LEU A 301 9.39 2.57 15.09
C LEU A 301 9.30 2.61 13.57
N TYR A 302 8.09 2.65 13.02
CA TYR A 302 7.86 2.66 11.58
C TYR A 302 8.17 4.04 10.97
N TYR A 303 7.77 5.13 11.63
CA TYR A 303 7.92 6.49 11.12
C TYR A 303 9.11 7.25 11.68
N LEU A 304 9.43 7.06 12.95
CA LEU A 304 10.63 7.64 13.52
C LEU A 304 11.77 6.70 13.17
N HIS A 305 12.69 7.17 12.32
CA HIS A 305 13.98 6.51 12.10
C HIS A 305 14.86 6.58 13.36
N LYS A 306 14.33 6.18 14.52
CA LYS A 306 15.14 5.86 15.69
C LYS A 306 15.82 4.52 15.35
N THR A 307 17.05 4.64 14.87
CA THR A 307 17.99 3.53 14.90
C THR A 307 18.16 3.14 16.36
N ASN A 308 17.70 1.95 16.73
CA ASN A 308 18.19 1.27 17.94
C ASN A 308 19.69 1.01 17.80
#